data_AF-A0A967XXI0-F1
#
_entry.id   AF-A0A967XXI0-F1
#
_cell.length_a   1.000
_cell.length_b   1.000
_cell.length_c   1.000
_cell.angle_alpha   90.00
_cell.angle_beta   90.00
_cell.angle_gamma   90.00
#
_symmetry.space_group_name_H-M   'P 1'
#
loop_
_entity.id
_entity.type
_entity.pdbx_description
1 polymer ?
#
loop_
_entity_poly.entity_id
_entity_poly.type
_entity_poly.pdbx_seq_one_letter_code
_entity_poly.pdbx_strand_id
1 'polypeptide(L)' 'GALIALDAETGEELWREDTSSPIYSTPVIVQNTVVVALPPGAESLLIVYNQSDGDEIWRYSLPVEE' A
#
# COMPACT_ATOMS: atom_id res chain seq x y z
N GLY A 1 7.35 -6.15 1.23
CA GLY A 1 7.61 -5.62 -0.12
C GLY A 1 7.89 -4.13 0.02
N ALA A 2 7.91 -3.37 -1.07
CA ALA A 2 7.99 -1.91 -0.97
C ALA A 2 6.98 -1.29 -1.94
N LEU A 3 6.30 -0.24 -1.48
CA LEU A 3 5.51 0.66 -2.30
C LEU A 3 6.29 1.97 -2.43
N ILE A 4 6.58 2.39 -3.65
CA ILE A 4 7.44 3.55 -3.91
C ILE A 4 6.65 4.49 -4.81
N ALA A 5 6.53 5.75 -4.42
CA ALA A 5 6.07 6.82 -5.30
C ALA A 5 7.26 7.54 -5.89
N LEU A 6 7.23 7.69 -7.21
CA LEU A 6 8.24 8.42 -7.96
C LEU A 6 7.60 9.65 -8.61
N ASP A 7 8.37 10.71 -8.73
CA ASP A 7 8.04 11.82 -9.60
C ASP A 7 7.94 11.33 -11.05
N ALA A 8 6.87 11.71 -11.75
CA ALA A 8 6.59 11.19 -13.08
C ALA A 8 7.51 11.76 -14.18
N GLU A 9 8.09 12.94 -13.95
CA GLU A 9 8.99 13.60 -14.91
C GLU A 9 10.45 13.23 -14.66
N THR A 10 10.88 13.20 -13.40
CA THR A 10 12.28 13.01 -13.01
C THR A 10 12.61 11.58 -12.59
N GLY A 11 11.62 10.82 -12.12
CA GLY A 11 11.81 9.50 -11.52
C GLY A 11 12.42 9.55 -10.11
N GLU A 12 12.50 10.73 -9.49
CA GLU A 12 12.98 10.87 -8.11
C GLU A 12 11.99 10.26 -7.12
N GLU A 13 12.49 9.63 -6.07
CA GLU A 13 11.65 9.05 -5.02
C GLU A 13 11.00 10.16 -4.18
N LEU A 14 9.67 10.18 -4.17
CA LEU A 14 8.87 11.11 -3.35
C LEU A 14 8.66 10.56 -1.95
N TRP A 15 8.29 9.27 -1.88
CA TRP A 15 8.13 8.53 -0.63
C TRP A 15 8.22 7.03 -0.88
N ARG A 16 8.43 6.30 0.21
CA ARG A 16 8.54 4.85 0.22
C ARG A 16 7.98 4.26 1.50
N GLU A 17 7.17 3.22 1.33
CA GLU A 17 6.62 2.41 2.41
C GLU A 17 7.07 0.95 2.26
N ASP A 18 7.76 0.44 3.29
CA ASP A 18 8.11 -0.97 3.35
C ASP A 18 6.97 -1.76 4.02
N THR A 19 6.48 -2.78 3.32
CA THR A 19 5.40 -3.65 3.80
C THR A 19 5.94 -4.93 4.42
N SER A 20 5.27 -5.41 5.47
CA SER A 20 5.62 -6.66 6.17
C SER A 20 5.48 -7.92 5.32
N SER A 21 4.79 -7.83 4.18
CA SER A 21 4.59 -8.92 3.21
C SER A 21 4.89 -8.45 1.78
N PRO A 22 5.24 -9.35 0.84
CA PRO A 22 5.35 -8.98 -0.57
C PRO A 22 4.07 -8.34 -1.11
N ILE A 23 4.18 -7.37 -2.02
CA ILE A 23 3.05 -6.82 -2.76
C ILE A 23 3.10 -7.43 -4.16
N TYR A 24 2.11 -8.24 -4.51
CA TYR A 24 1.99 -8.83 -5.86
C TYR A 24 0.90 -8.14 -6.69
N SER A 25 0.02 -7.36 -6.05
CA SER A 25 -1.04 -6.61 -6.73
C SER A 25 -0.50 -5.35 -7.39
N THR A 26 -1.09 -4.97 -8.52
CA THR A 26 -0.97 -3.59 -9.03
C THR A 26 -1.67 -2.63 -8.07
N PRO A 27 -1.02 -1.55 -7.58
CA PRO A 27 -1.68 -0.56 -6.75
C PRO A 27 -2.85 0.11 -7.48
N VAL A 28 -3.92 0.42 -6.75
CA VAL A 28 -5.08 1.18 -7.27
C VAL A 28 -5.06 2.57 -6.67
N ILE A 29 -5.09 3.59 -7.52
CA ILE A 29 -5.27 4.98 -7.09
C ILE A 29 -6.75 5.33 -7.20
N VAL A 30 -7.33 5.81 -6.10
CA VAL A 30 -8.69 6.35 -6.06
C VAL A 30 -8.71 7.59 -5.19
N GLN A 31 -9.14 8.71 -5.76
CA GLN A 31 -9.03 10.03 -5.12
C GLN A 31 -7.58 10.28 -4.64
N ASN A 32 -7.38 10.65 -3.38
CA ASN A 32 -6.07 10.91 -2.78
C ASN A 32 -5.50 9.68 -2.04
N THR A 33 -5.87 8.47 -2.46
CA THR A 33 -5.45 7.24 -1.78
C THR A 33 -4.86 6.21 -2.74
N VAL A 34 -3.91 5.44 -2.21
CA VAL A 34 -3.30 4.30 -2.87
C VAL A 34 -3.68 3.03 -2.11
N VAL A 35 -4.34 2.10 -2.78
CA VAL A 35 -4.79 0.82 -2.21
C VAL A 35 -3.91 -0.31 -2.75
N VAL A 36 -3.38 -1.14 -1.86
CA VAL A 36 -2.65 -2.36 -2.21
C VAL A 36 -3.24 -3.58 -1.50
N ALA A 37 -3.22 -4.72 -2.18
CA ALA A 37 -3.62 -6.00 -1.61
C ALA A 37 -2.39 -6.85 -1.29
N LEU A 38 -2.42 -7.50 -0.13
CA LEU A 38 -1.36 -8.40 0.32
C LEU A 38 -1.76 -9.86 0.10
N PRO A 39 -0.78 -10.78 -0.01
CA PRO A 39 -1.06 -12.19 -0.22
C PRO A 39 -1.83 -12.82 0.96
N PRO A 40 -2.59 -13.90 0.72
CA PRO A 40 -3.19 -14.69 1.81
C PRO A 40 -2.14 -15.10 2.85
N GLY A 41 -2.51 -15.05 4.12
CA GLY A 41 -1.61 -15.34 5.25
C GLY A 41 -0.77 -14.14 5.71
N ALA A 42 -0.84 -12.99 5.03
CA ALA A 42 -0.36 -11.72 5.58
C ALA A 42 -1.26 -11.25 6.74
N GLU A 43 -0.73 -10.35 7.58
CA GLU A 43 -1.45 -9.78 8.74
C GLU A 43 -2.69 -8.98 8.33
N SER A 44 -2.69 -8.40 7.13
CA SER A 44 -3.77 -7.60 6.56
C SER A 44 -3.99 -7.98 5.11
N LEU A 45 -5.23 -7.85 4.65
CA LEU A 45 -5.63 -8.12 3.28
C LEU A 45 -5.49 -6.88 2.41
N LEU A 46 -5.82 -5.70 2.96
CA LEU A 46 -5.65 -4.40 2.31
C LEU A 46 -4.89 -3.44 3.22
N ILE A 47 -4.04 -2.61 2.61
CA ILE A 47 -3.50 -1.40 3.24
C ILE A 47 -3.79 -0.22 2.32
N VAL A 48 -4.19 0.91 2.90
CA VAL A 48 -4.50 2.14 2.19
C VAL A 48 -3.62 3.26 2.70
N TYR A 49 -2.94 3.91 1.75
CA TYR A 49 -2.00 4.99 1.98
C TYR A 49 -2.52 6.29 1.40
N ASN A 50 -2.09 7.40 1.97
CA ASN A 50 -2.25 8.72 1.39
C ASN A 50 -1.29 8.86 0.20
N GLN A 51 -1.80 9.32 -0.94
CA GLN A 51 -1.02 9.47 -2.16
C GLN A 51 0.10 10.52 -2.03
N SER A 52 -0.09 11.58 -1.24
CA SER A 52 0.82 12.72 -1.21
C SER A 52 2.10 12.46 -0.43
N ASP A 53 2.01 11.69 0.64
CA ASP A 53 3.08 11.51 1.64
C ASP A 53 3.41 10.04 1.94
N GLY A 54 2.55 9.10 1.51
CA GLY A 54 2.72 7.68 1.79
C GLY A 54 2.20 7.26 3.16
N ASP A 55 1.62 8.16 3.95
CA ASP A 55 1.14 7.82 5.29
C ASP A 55 0.01 6.77 5.23
N GLU A 56 0.10 5.74 6.06
CA GLU A 56 -0.99 4.76 6.19
C GLU A 56 -2.24 5.44 6.76
N ILE A 57 -3.36 5.33 6.05
CA ILE A 57 -4.67 5.83 6.48
C ILE A 57 -5.40 4.75 7.28
N TRP A 58 -5.47 3.54 6.74
CA TRP A 58 -6.08 2.38 7.39
C TRP A 58 -5.65 1.07 6.74
N ARG A 59 -5.90 -0.03 7.45
CA ARG A 59 -5.74 -1.41 6.96
C ARG A 59 -6.96 -2.26 7.28
N TYR A 60 -7.19 -3.28 6.46
CA TYR A 60 -8.27 -4.25 6.67
C TYR A 60 -7.70 -5.66 6.77
N SER A 61 -8.05 -6.35 7.86
CA SER A 61 -7.70 -7.76 8.09
C SER A 61 -8.96 -8.61 8.08
N LEU A 62 -8.84 -9.89 7.70
CA LEU A 62 -9.96 -10.82 7.81
C LEU A 62 -10.39 -10.91 9.28
N PRO A 63 -11.70 -10.91 9.57
CA PRO A 63 -12.18 -11.19 10.91
C PRO A 63 -11.70 -12.58 11.32
N VAL A 64 -11.26 -12.71 12.56
CA VAL A 64 -10.91 -14.02 13.13
C VAL A 64 -12.23 -14.73 13.39
N GLU A 65 -12.46 -15.88 12.75
CA GLU A 65 -13.59 -16.75 13.13
C GLU A 65 -13.30 -17.37 14.50
N GLU A 66 -14.24 -17.26 15.44
CA GLU A 66 -14.17 -17.89 16.77
C GLU A 66 -14.48 -19.39 16.73
#